data_AF-A0A8H6X0D1-F1
#
_entry.id   AF-A0A8H6X0D1-F1
#
_cell.length_a   1.000
_cell.length_b   1.000
_cell.length_c   1.000
_cell.angle_alpha   90.00
_cell.angle_beta   90.00
_cell.angle_gamma   90.00
#
_symmetry.space_group_name_H-M   'P 1'
#
loop_
_entity.id
_entity.type
_entity.pdbx_description
1 polymer ?
#
loop_
_entity_poly.entity_id
_entity_poly.type
_entity_poly.pdbx_seq_one_letter_code
_entity_poly.pdbx_strand_id
1 'polypeptide(L)'
;MATENIVHGTNGQLVLFLFLNIWPSHIGLPVLLATILFNKRVNRHPTFISLCAGFILIGVASCLLLYAGATTGPEPTKELCLLQASILYVRLSALVASLLALMLVLQMFLVVRASSRKQEAQGPQTLRLWAMLGTPYVALLLTIVVSVVVGVNHPEKVSRSRRFFYCSIEENWLSGTIAAVGAAFLLATVVFEIWTLVIIYKNYKLKGALDLNLPLRVMAFGLYVVIAISLSLLSVSSPSSPIPDLVIASAATVIILIFGTQRDILRALCFWRKDPALKFNALGSSPRVGGVNNSKV
;
A
#
# COMPACT_ATOMS: atom_id res chain seq x y z
N MET A 1 33.84 -0.60 21.10
CA MET A 1 33.71 -0.78 19.64
C MET A 1 32.35 -1.42 19.38
N ALA A 2 31.36 -0.64 18.98
CA ALA A 2 30.12 -1.21 18.49
C ALA A 2 30.43 -1.81 17.10
N THR A 3 30.12 -3.08 16.90
CA THR A 3 30.16 -3.71 15.57
C THR A 3 29.22 -2.93 14.65
N GLU A 4 29.77 -2.20 13.67
CA GLU A 4 28.98 -1.53 12.64
C GLU A 4 28.13 -2.56 11.91
N ASN A 5 26.81 -2.39 11.97
CA ASN A 5 25.86 -3.29 11.31
C ASN A 5 25.78 -2.93 9.82
N ILE A 6 26.75 -3.41 9.05
CA ILE A 6 26.83 -3.22 7.60
C ILE A 6 26.02 -4.32 6.91
N VAL A 7 25.06 -3.91 6.06
CA VAL A 7 24.31 -4.84 5.21
C VAL A 7 25.15 -5.17 3.97
N HIS A 8 25.49 -6.44 3.80
CA HIS A 8 26.15 -6.93 2.58
C HIS A 8 25.12 -7.35 1.54
N GLY A 9 25.23 -6.83 0.33
CA GLY A 9 24.35 -7.19 -0.79
C GLY A 9 25.12 -7.55 -2.06
N THR A 10 24.44 -8.24 -2.98
CA THR A 10 24.98 -8.58 -4.31
C THR A 10 24.37 -7.69 -5.39
N ASN A 11 25.03 -7.59 -6.55
CA ASN A 11 24.49 -6.87 -7.70
C ASN A 11 23.11 -7.38 -8.14
N GLY A 12 22.88 -8.70 -8.04
CA GLY A 12 21.57 -9.29 -8.34
C GLY A 12 20.47 -8.80 -7.41
N GLN A 13 20.77 -8.65 -6.12
CA GLN A 13 19.83 -8.09 -5.15
C GLN A 13 19.55 -6.60 -5.41
N LEU A 14 20.55 -5.83 -5.83
CA LEU A 14 20.36 -4.43 -6.21
C LEU A 14 19.43 -4.30 -7.42
N VAL A 15 19.66 -5.10 -8.47
CA VAL A 15 18.79 -5.13 -9.65
C VAL A 15 17.36 -5.52 -9.26
N LEU A 16 17.20 -6.53 -8.40
CA LEU A 16 15.89 -6.94 -7.90
C LEU A 16 15.21 -5.82 -7.10
N PHE A 17 15.93 -5.17 -6.18
CA PHE A 17 15.43 -4.04 -5.41
C PHE A 17 14.94 -2.91 -6.32
N LEU A 18 15.73 -2.54 -7.34
CA LEU A 18 15.37 -1.49 -8.29
C LEU A 18 14.15 -1.91 -9.13
N PHE A 19 14.12 -3.13 -9.64
CA PHE A 19 12.97 -3.65 -10.38
C PHE A 19 11.69 -3.59 -9.55
N LEU A 20 11.75 -4.07 -8.30
CA LEU A 20 10.63 -4.09 -7.37
C LEU A 20 10.13 -2.68 -7.01
N ASN A 21 10.96 -1.65 -7.08
CA ASN A 21 10.53 -0.27 -6.87
C ASN A 21 10.04 0.38 -8.17
N ILE A 22 10.77 0.25 -9.29
CA ILE A 22 10.48 0.92 -10.56
C ILE A 22 9.16 0.44 -11.16
N TRP A 23 9.00 -0.87 -11.33
CA TRP A 23 7.81 -1.45 -11.97
C TRP A 23 6.51 -0.95 -11.34
N PRO A 24 6.30 -1.09 -10.01
CA PRO A 24 5.04 -0.69 -9.42
C PRO A 24 4.90 0.83 -9.28
N SER A 25 5.98 1.58 -9.00
CA SER A 25 5.86 3.04 -8.77
C SER A 25 5.73 3.86 -10.05
N HIS A 26 6.33 3.43 -11.16
CA HIS A 26 6.33 4.18 -12.42
C HIS A 26 5.25 3.74 -13.39
N ILE A 27 4.87 2.46 -13.33
CA ILE A 27 3.97 1.87 -14.31
C ILE A 27 2.72 1.35 -13.61
N GLY A 28 2.86 0.37 -12.72
CA GLY A 28 1.71 -0.36 -12.17
C GLY A 28 0.73 0.50 -11.39
N LEU A 29 1.19 1.22 -10.36
CA LEU A 29 0.35 2.07 -9.51
C LEU A 29 -0.14 3.33 -10.25
N PRO A 30 0.66 4.04 -11.07
CA PRO A 30 0.14 5.15 -11.86
C PRO A 30 -0.96 4.74 -12.83
N VAL A 31 -0.81 3.60 -13.53
CA VAL A 31 -1.86 3.06 -14.42
C VAL A 31 -3.12 2.70 -13.62
N LEU A 32 -2.95 2.06 -12.46
CA LEU A 32 -4.06 1.73 -11.57
C LEU A 32 -4.79 2.98 -11.07
N LEU A 33 -4.04 4.00 -10.66
CA LEU A 33 -4.58 5.26 -10.17
C LEU A 33 -5.29 6.03 -11.28
N ALA A 34 -4.69 6.13 -12.47
CA ALA A 34 -5.30 6.72 -13.65
C ALA A 34 -6.61 5.99 -14.00
N THR A 35 -6.64 4.66 -13.95
CA THR A 35 -7.86 3.88 -14.20
C THR A 35 -8.97 4.25 -13.23
N ILE A 36 -8.66 4.42 -11.95
CA ILE A 36 -9.64 4.78 -10.91
C ILE A 36 -10.12 6.22 -11.09
N LEU A 37 -9.22 7.15 -11.39
CA LEU A 37 -9.56 8.58 -11.50
C LEU A 37 -10.31 8.92 -12.78
N PHE A 38 -9.97 8.28 -13.91
CA PHE A 38 -10.58 8.58 -15.20
C PHE A 38 -11.80 7.72 -15.53
N ASN A 39 -11.98 6.56 -14.89
CA ASN A 39 -13.13 5.70 -15.15
C ASN A 39 -14.26 5.93 -14.13
N LYS A 40 -15.33 6.61 -14.57
CA LYS A 40 -16.55 6.85 -13.77
C LYS A 40 -17.22 5.58 -13.23
N ARG A 41 -16.93 4.41 -13.80
CA ARG A 41 -17.48 3.12 -13.34
C ARG A 41 -16.73 2.55 -12.14
N VAL A 42 -15.51 3.00 -11.89
CA VAL A 42 -14.64 2.48 -10.83
C VAL A 42 -14.59 3.48 -9.69
N ASN A 43 -15.50 3.34 -8.72
CA ASN A 43 -15.46 4.16 -7.51
C ASN A 43 -14.65 3.43 -6.43
N ARG A 44 -13.56 4.05 -5.97
CA ARG A 44 -12.75 3.57 -4.86
C ARG A 44 -12.70 4.60 -3.74
N HIS A 45 -12.53 4.11 -2.53
CA HIS A 45 -12.43 4.97 -1.37
C HIS A 45 -11.12 5.80 -1.42
N PRO A 46 -11.12 7.08 -1.01
CA PRO A 46 -9.94 7.94 -1.08
C PRO A 46 -8.71 7.40 -0.33
N THR A 47 -8.89 6.60 0.73
CA THR A 47 -7.77 5.95 1.45
C THR A 47 -6.98 4.99 0.56
N PHE A 48 -7.63 4.32 -0.40
CA PHE A 48 -6.94 3.48 -1.36
C PHE A 48 -6.12 4.30 -2.36
N ILE A 49 -6.67 5.44 -2.81
CA ILE A 49 -5.94 6.40 -3.66
C ILE A 49 -4.71 6.93 -2.92
N SER A 50 -4.87 7.30 -1.65
CA SER A 50 -3.79 7.76 -0.77
C SER A 50 -2.71 6.67 -0.58
N LEU A 51 -3.11 5.41 -0.41
CA LEU A 51 -2.19 4.27 -0.37
C LEU A 51 -1.37 4.17 -1.67
N CYS A 52 -2.02 4.20 -2.84
CA CYS A 52 -1.33 4.16 -4.13
C CYS A 52 -0.35 5.32 -4.30
N ALA A 53 -0.78 6.55 -3.99
CA ALA A 53 0.07 7.74 -4.06
C ALA A 53 1.28 7.63 -3.12
N GLY A 54 1.08 7.13 -1.90
CA GLY A 54 2.16 6.89 -0.93
C GLY A 54 3.20 5.90 -1.47
N PHE A 55 2.76 4.77 -2.04
CA PHE A 55 3.68 3.77 -2.60
C PHE A 55 4.37 4.22 -3.90
N ILE A 56 3.77 5.09 -4.69
CA ILE A 56 4.45 5.76 -5.80
C ILE A 56 5.59 6.62 -5.26
N LEU A 57 5.31 7.47 -4.26
CA LEU A 57 6.33 8.33 -3.65
C LEU A 57 7.48 7.53 -3.03
N ILE A 58 7.17 6.44 -2.32
CA ILE A 58 8.18 5.51 -1.77
C ILE A 58 9.08 4.96 -2.88
N GLY A 59 8.49 4.41 -3.95
CA GLY A 59 9.27 3.79 -5.02
C GLY A 59 10.12 4.79 -5.80
N VAL A 60 9.60 5.98 -6.09
CA VAL A 60 10.38 7.06 -6.73
C VAL A 60 11.55 7.49 -5.84
N ALA A 61 11.31 7.66 -4.53
CA ALA A 61 12.37 8.00 -3.59
C ALA A 61 13.45 6.91 -3.50
N SER A 62 13.06 5.63 -3.53
CA SER A 62 13.97 4.48 -3.57
C SER A 62 14.90 4.51 -4.79
N CYS A 63 14.47 5.12 -5.88
CA CYS A 63 15.20 5.21 -7.13
C CYS A 63 16.04 6.50 -7.28
N LEU A 64 16.09 7.40 -6.28
CA LEU A 64 16.86 8.66 -6.39
C LEU A 64 18.34 8.44 -6.72
N LEU A 65 18.99 7.45 -6.10
CA LEU A 65 20.38 7.10 -6.41
C LEU A 65 20.55 6.58 -7.85
N LEU A 66 19.54 5.89 -8.38
CA LEU A 66 19.54 5.43 -9.77
C LEU A 66 19.46 6.62 -10.73
N TYR A 67 18.58 7.59 -10.47
CA TYR A 67 18.48 8.77 -11.31
C TYR A 67 19.74 9.64 -11.28
N ALA A 68 20.45 9.66 -10.15
CA ALA A 68 21.72 10.37 -10.01
C ALA A 68 22.93 9.59 -10.57
N GLY A 69 22.75 8.35 -11.03
CA GLY A 69 23.87 7.50 -11.47
C GLY A 69 24.82 7.08 -10.34
N ALA A 70 24.36 7.10 -9.08
CA ALA A 70 25.15 6.87 -7.87
C ALA A 70 24.71 5.61 -7.10
N THR A 71 24.15 4.61 -7.79
CA THR A 71 23.76 3.31 -7.18
C THR A 71 24.96 2.46 -6.79
N THR A 72 26.05 2.54 -7.55
CA THR A 72 27.32 1.85 -7.29
C THR A 72 28.47 2.85 -7.29
N GLY A 73 29.68 2.40 -6.94
CA GLY A 73 30.87 3.27 -6.94
C GLY A 73 31.03 4.07 -5.64
N PRO A 74 31.63 5.28 -5.68
CA PRO A 74 31.91 6.07 -4.49
C PRO A 74 30.63 6.52 -3.75
N GLU A 75 30.79 7.05 -2.56
CA GLU A 75 29.67 7.56 -1.77
C GLU A 75 29.00 8.76 -2.50
N PRO A 76 27.65 8.82 -2.57
CA PRO A 76 26.95 9.94 -3.18
C PRO A 76 27.18 11.25 -2.42
N THR A 77 26.85 12.39 -3.04
CA THR A 77 26.89 13.69 -2.37
C THR A 77 26.02 13.68 -1.12
N LYS A 78 26.49 14.33 -0.04
CA LYS A 78 25.80 14.33 1.24
C LYS A 78 24.39 14.91 1.15
N GLU A 79 24.17 15.89 0.29
CA GLU A 79 22.84 16.46 0.03
C GLU A 79 21.88 15.45 -0.59
N LEU A 80 22.31 14.71 -1.63
CA LEU A 80 21.50 13.67 -2.26
C LEU A 80 21.22 12.54 -1.26
N CYS A 81 22.23 12.16 -0.49
CA CYS A 81 22.14 11.10 0.49
C CYS A 81 21.21 11.49 1.65
N LEU A 82 21.29 12.73 2.13
CA LEU A 82 20.41 13.30 3.13
C LEU A 82 18.99 13.46 2.58
N LEU A 83 18.80 13.89 1.34
CA LEU A 83 17.48 13.98 0.72
C LEU A 83 16.85 12.58 0.62
N GLN A 84 17.56 11.62 0.05
CA GLN A 84 17.07 10.25 -0.05
C GLN A 84 16.82 9.65 1.34
N ALA A 85 17.74 9.82 2.30
CA ALA A 85 17.54 9.36 3.66
C ALA A 85 16.34 10.06 4.31
N SER A 86 16.20 11.38 4.17
CA SER A 86 15.07 12.15 4.72
C SER A 86 13.71 11.70 4.18
N ILE A 87 13.67 11.13 2.97
CA ILE A 87 12.44 10.61 2.37
C ILE A 87 12.28 9.10 2.66
N LEU A 88 13.35 8.30 2.61
CA LEU A 88 13.33 6.83 2.76
C LEU A 88 13.69 6.33 4.15
N TYR A 89 14.83 6.76 4.67
CA TYR A 89 15.30 6.42 6.01
C TYR A 89 14.32 6.88 7.07
N VAL A 90 13.66 8.00 6.78
CA VAL A 90 12.54 8.47 7.56
C VAL A 90 11.27 7.82 7.10
N ARG A 91 11.04 6.59 7.57
CA ARG A 91 9.69 6.16 7.96
C ARG A 91 8.62 6.13 6.87
N LEU A 92 8.87 6.60 5.64
CA LEU A 92 7.91 6.61 4.54
C LEU A 92 7.63 5.16 4.13
N SER A 93 8.64 4.29 4.19
CA SER A 93 8.50 2.88 3.83
C SER A 93 7.92 2.00 4.94
N ALA A 94 8.26 2.22 6.23
CA ALA A 94 7.81 1.33 7.30
C ALA A 94 6.65 1.91 8.12
N LEU A 95 6.80 3.10 8.70
CA LEU A 95 5.77 3.72 9.55
C LEU A 95 4.59 4.22 8.71
N VAL A 96 4.86 4.99 7.66
CA VAL A 96 3.80 5.56 6.81
C VAL A 96 3.14 4.44 6.01
N ALA A 97 3.88 3.46 5.49
CA ALA A 97 3.25 2.31 4.83
C ALA A 97 2.40 1.46 5.80
N SER A 98 2.89 1.17 7.02
CA SER A 98 2.09 0.46 8.03
C SER A 98 0.86 1.25 8.47
N LEU A 99 0.98 2.58 8.56
CA LEU A 99 -0.14 3.46 8.88
C LEU A 99 -1.14 3.56 7.72
N LEU A 100 -0.69 3.68 6.47
CA LEU A 100 -1.55 3.64 5.28
C LEU A 100 -2.28 2.30 5.17
N ALA A 101 -1.57 1.19 5.42
CA ALA A 101 -2.15 -0.15 5.49
C ALA A 101 -3.22 -0.23 6.59
N LEU A 102 -2.90 0.25 7.79
CA LEU A 102 -3.84 0.30 8.92
C LEU A 102 -5.08 1.13 8.57
N MET A 103 -4.92 2.31 7.96
CA MET A 103 -6.06 3.17 7.57
C MET A 103 -6.94 2.49 6.50
N LEU A 104 -6.33 1.77 5.55
CA LEU A 104 -7.09 1.00 4.57
C LEU A 104 -7.88 -0.14 5.23
N VAL A 105 -7.22 -0.96 6.06
CA VAL A 105 -7.85 -2.10 6.75
C VAL A 105 -8.92 -1.62 7.73
N LEU A 106 -8.65 -0.56 8.48
CA LEU A 106 -9.63 0.04 9.39
C LEU A 106 -10.87 0.52 8.63
N GLN A 107 -10.68 1.14 7.46
CA GLN A 107 -11.80 1.52 6.61
C GLN A 107 -12.59 0.29 6.14
N MET A 108 -11.92 -0.76 5.67
CA MET A 108 -12.58 -2.01 5.27
C MET A 108 -13.36 -2.64 6.42
N PHE A 109 -12.75 -2.75 7.60
CA PHE A 109 -13.38 -3.26 8.80
C PHE A 109 -14.66 -2.50 9.14
N LEU A 110 -14.62 -1.17 9.09
CA LEU A 110 -15.76 -0.32 9.44
C LEU A 110 -16.89 -0.44 8.41
N VAL A 111 -16.58 -0.58 7.12
CA VAL A 111 -17.57 -0.84 6.06
C VAL A 111 -18.23 -2.22 6.25
N VAL A 112 -17.42 -3.26 6.49
CA VAL A 112 -17.93 -4.63 6.71
C VAL A 112 -18.80 -4.69 7.97
N ARG A 113 -18.37 -4.03 9.05
CA ARG A 113 -19.12 -3.96 10.30
C ARG A 113 -20.46 -3.23 10.14
N ALA A 114 -20.48 -2.09 9.44
CA ALA A 114 -21.71 -1.35 9.16
C ALA A 114 -22.69 -2.21 8.33
N SER A 115 -22.20 -2.91 7.30
CA SER A 115 -22.99 -3.83 6.48
C SER A 115 -23.56 -5.01 7.27
N SER A 116 -22.81 -5.54 8.25
CA SER A 116 -23.27 -6.65 9.10
C SER A 116 -24.34 -6.24 10.11
N ARG A 117 -24.25 -5.02 10.66
CA ARG A 117 -25.19 -4.55 11.69
C ARG A 117 -26.47 -3.92 11.14
N LYS A 118 -26.63 -3.83 9.80
CA LYS A 118 -27.71 -3.06 9.13
C LYS A 118 -27.84 -1.63 9.67
N GLN A 119 -26.77 -1.10 10.26
CA GLN A 119 -26.78 0.17 10.93
C GLN A 119 -26.25 1.20 9.94
N GLU A 120 -27.05 2.24 9.66
CA GLU A 120 -26.55 3.41 8.96
C GLU A 120 -25.40 4.01 9.78
N ALA A 121 -24.28 4.32 9.12
CA ALA A 121 -23.09 4.84 9.78
C ALA A 121 -23.35 6.27 10.29
N GLN A 122 -23.90 6.40 11.50
CA GLN A 122 -24.35 7.65 12.14
C GLN A 122 -23.22 8.56 12.69
N GLY A 123 -22.06 8.64 12.03
CA GLY A 123 -20.98 9.57 12.42
C GLY A 123 -20.69 10.60 11.33
N PRO A 124 -20.03 11.75 11.64
CA PRO A 124 -19.58 12.70 10.62
C PRO A 124 -18.52 12.03 9.74
N GLN A 125 -18.97 11.43 8.63
CA GLN A 125 -18.15 10.64 7.71
C GLN A 125 -16.97 11.46 7.15
N THR A 126 -17.19 12.76 6.96
CA THR A 126 -16.20 13.71 6.44
C THR A 126 -15.02 13.90 7.39
N LEU A 127 -15.26 14.15 8.68
CA LEU A 127 -14.16 14.35 9.66
C LEU A 127 -13.30 13.09 9.78
N ARG A 128 -13.95 11.92 9.83
CA ARG A 128 -13.25 10.64 9.89
C ARG A 128 -12.42 10.38 8.63
N LEU A 129 -12.96 10.69 7.45
CA LEU A 129 -12.24 10.56 6.19
C LEU A 129 -10.99 11.46 6.17
N TRP A 130 -11.14 12.74 6.54
CA TRP A 130 -10.01 13.67 6.62
C TRP A 130 -8.97 13.24 7.66
N ALA A 131 -9.39 12.72 8.81
CA ALA A 131 -8.47 12.17 9.79
C ALA A 131 -7.68 10.97 9.22
N MET A 132 -8.37 10.03 8.57
CA MET A 132 -7.72 8.85 7.95
C MET A 132 -6.76 9.22 6.82
N LEU A 133 -7.10 10.24 6.03
CA LEU A 133 -6.24 10.73 4.95
C LEU A 133 -5.09 11.60 5.46
N GLY A 134 -5.35 12.49 6.41
CA GLY A 134 -4.37 13.45 6.90
C GLY A 134 -3.30 12.83 7.78
N THR A 135 -3.67 11.86 8.64
CA THR A 135 -2.76 11.29 9.63
C THR A 135 -1.46 10.73 9.01
N PRO A 136 -1.49 9.92 7.94
CA PRO A 136 -0.26 9.44 7.29
C PRO A 136 0.65 10.54 6.75
N TYR A 137 0.10 11.61 6.18
CA TYR A 137 0.90 12.71 5.61
C TYR A 137 1.44 13.65 6.69
N VAL A 138 0.69 13.89 7.76
CA VAL A 138 1.21 14.64 8.93
C VAL A 138 2.35 13.86 9.58
N ALA A 139 2.17 12.55 9.77
CA ALA A 139 3.24 11.68 10.27
C ALA A 139 4.46 11.73 9.34
N LEU A 140 4.26 11.66 8.03
CA LEU A 140 5.34 11.80 7.04
C LEU A 140 6.11 13.12 7.22
N LEU A 141 5.41 14.27 7.16
CA LEU A 141 6.04 15.59 7.23
C LEU A 141 6.83 15.78 8.54
N LEU A 142 6.24 15.44 9.69
CA LEU A 142 6.91 15.53 10.98
C LEU A 142 8.21 14.73 10.99
N THR A 143 8.17 13.54 10.40
CA THR A 143 9.31 12.64 10.43
C THR A 143 10.41 13.11 9.48
N ILE A 144 10.07 13.62 8.28
CA ILE A 144 11.02 14.23 7.34
C ILE A 144 11.76 15.35 8.07
N VAL A 145 11.01 16.27 8.71
CA VAL A 145 11.58 17.39 9.46
C VAL A 145 12.56 16.90 10.54
N VAL A 146 12.16 15.96 11.39
CA VAL A 146 13.03 15.42 12.45
C VAL A 146 14.34 14.90 11.89
N SER A 147 14.29 14.23 10.75
CA SER A 147 15.49 13.55 10.23
C SER A 147 16.36 14.44 9.37
N VAL A 148 15.79 15.45 8.70
CA VAL A 148 16.57 16.55 8.13
C VAL A 148 17.32 17.26 9.26
N VAL A 149 16.64 17.59 10.37
CA VAL A 149 17.29 18.23 11.53
C VAL A 149 18.42 17.36 12.09
N VAL A 150 18.17 16.06 12.30
CA VAL A 150 19.22 15.13 12.79
C VAL A 150 20.36 14.99 11.78
N GLY A 151 20.06 14.83 10.49
CA GLY A 151 21.07 14.62 9.45
C GLY A 151 21.89 15.87 9.12
N VAL A 152 21.34 17.08 9.28
CA VAL A 152 22.08 18.34 9.16
C VAL A 152 22.98 18.57 10.37
N ASN A 153 22.51 18.24 11.57
CA ASN A 153 23.31 18.39 12.79
C ASN A 153 24.42 17.33 12.92
N HIS A 154 24.27 16.18 12.25
CA HIS A 154 25.22 15.07 12.27
C HIS A 154 25.46 14.50 10.86
N PRO A 155 26.10 15.26 9.95
CA PRO A 155 26.33 14.83 8.57
C PRO A 155 27.20 13.58 8.46
N GLU A 156 28.05 13.31 9.45
CA GLU A 156 28.87 12.10 9.57
C GLU A 156 28.03 10.82 9.72
N LYS A 157 26.81 10.94 10.26
CA LYS A 157 25.88 9.82 10.43
C LYS A 157 25.08 9.52 9.17
N VAL A 158 25.14 10.36 8.14
CA VAL A 158 24.42 10.16 6.89
C VAL A 158 25.31 9.42 5.91
N SER A 159 25.01 8.16 5.65
CA SER A 159 25.83 7.32 4.76
C SER A 159 25.03 6.25 4.03
N ARG A 160 25.57 5.83 2.89
CA ARG A 160 25.11 4.62 2.17
C ARG A 160 25.74 3.35 2.74
N SER A 161 26.87 3.42 3.44
CA SER A 161 27.63 2.24 3.87
C SER A 161 26.82 1.28 4.74
N ARG A 162 25.92 1.82 5.57
CA ARG A 162 25.07 1.01 6.45
C ARG A 162 24.00 0.19 5.70
N ARG A 163 23.49 0.69 4.57
CA ARG A 163 22.41 0.05 3.78
C ARG A 163 22.81 -0.04 2.32
N PHE A 164 22.90 -1.27 1.81
CA PHE A 164 23.42 -1.52 0.46
C PHE A 164 22.63 -0.81 -0.66
N PHE A 165 21.31 -0.61 -0.50
CA PHE A 165 20.44 -0.12 -1.59
C PHE A 165 20.17 1.39 -1.57
N TYR A 166 20.26 2.05 -0.42
CA TYR A 166 19.84 3.45 -0.24
C TYR A 166 20.57 4.10 0.94
N CYS A 167 20.55 5.43 0.99
CA CYS A 167 21.14 6.21 2.08
C CYS A 167 20.34 6.14 3.39
N SER A 168 21.05 6.08 4.51
CA SER A 168 20.48 5.95 5.85
C SER A 168 21.16 6.87 6.87
N ILE A 169 20.46 7.27 7.93
CA ILE A 169 21.03 8.07 9.03
C ILE A 169 21.34 7.15 10.20
N GLU A 170 22.59 7.03 10.61
CA GLU A 170 22.99 6.15 11.70
C GLU A 170 22.58 6.68 13.07
N GLU A 171 21.36 6.38 13.49
CA GLU A 171 20.85 6.79 14.79
C GLU A 171 19.95 5.72 15.42
N ASN A 172 20.42 5.11 16.51
CA ASN A 172 19.80 3.92 17.11
C ASN A 172 18.46 4.22 17.77
N TRP A 173 18.37 5.33 18.53
CA TRP A 173 17.10 5.71 19.20
C TRP A 173 16.03 5.99 18.16
N LEU A 174 16.38 6.71 17.10
CA LEU A 174 15.46 7.07 16.02
C LEU A 174 14.96 5.80 15.32
N SER A 175 15.87 4.93 14.89
CA SER A 175 15.54 3.66 14.22
C SER A 175 14.70 2.73 15.11
N GLY A 176 15.04 2.62 16.39
CA GLY A 176 14.34 1.76 17.34
C GLY A 176 12.90 2.22 17.60
N THR A 177 12.69 3.51 17.87
CA THR A 177 11.34 4.08 18.06
C THR A 177 10.47 3.89 16.82
N ILE A 178 11.04 4.07 15.63
CA ILE A 178 10.32 3.86 14.36
C ILE A 178 9.84 2.44 14.21
N ALA A 179 10.76 1.49 14.38
CA ALA A 179 10.47 0.09 14.20
C ALA A 179 9.40 -0.37 15.20
N ALA A 180 9.49 0.08 16.46
CA ALA A 180 8.51 -0.22 17.49
C ALA A 180 7.11 0.32 17.15
N VAL A 181 7.00 1.59 16.74
CA VAL A 181 5.70 2.19 16.37
C VAL A 181 5.13 1.55 15.10
N GLY A 182 5.97 1.30 14.09
CA GLY A 182 5.55 0.62 12.86
C GLY A 182 5.05 -0.80 13.15
N ALA A 183 5.76 -1.56 13.98
CA ALA A 183 5.33 -2.89 14.42
C ALA A 183 3.98 -2.84 15.16
N ALA A 184 3.75 -1.84 16.01
CA ALA A 184 2.47 -1.65 16.68
C ALA A 184 1.32 -1.40 15.69
N PHE A 185 1.53 -0.58 14.64
CA PHE A 185 0.52 -0.37 13.59
C PHE A 185 0.26 -1.62 12.75
N LEU A 186 1.31 -2.38 12.40
CA LEU A 186 1.13 -3.65 11.69
C LEU A 186 0.38 -4.68 12.56
N LEU A 187 0.68 -4.76 13.86
CA LEU A 187 -0.05 -5.64 14.78
C LEU A 187 -1.53 -5.24 14.86
N ALA A 188 -1.83 -3.94 15.00
CA ALA A 188 -3.20 -3.44 14.96
C ALA A 188 -3.89 -3.79 13.62
N THR A 189 -3.17 -3.73 12.51
CA THR A 189 -3.67 -4.12 11.18
C THR A 189 -4.09 -5.59 11.17
N VAL A 190 -3.24 -6.50 11.63
CA VAL A 190 -3.56 -7.94 11.73
C VAL A 190 -4.78 -8.19 12.62
N VAL A 191 -4.89 -7.50 13.76
CA VAL A 191 -6.06 -7.62 14.65
C VAL A 191 -7.35 -7.23 13.91
N PHE A 192 -7.35 -6.11 13.18
CA PHE A 192 -8.52 -5.69 12.40
C PHE A 192 -8.82 -6.61 11.22
N GLU A 193 -7.82 -7.19 10.58
CA GLU A 193 -8.01 -8.17 9.51
C GLU A 193 -8.67 -9.46 10.03
N ILE A 194 -8.13 -10.04 11.11
CA ILE A 194 -8.71 -11.23 11.74
C ILE A 194 -10.15 -10.95 12.15
N TRP A 195 -10.40 -9.78 12.76
CA TRP A 195 -11.76 -9.42 13.15
C TRP A 195 -12.69 -9.26 11.94
N THR A 196 -12.20 -8.64 10.85
CA THR A 196 -12.95 -8.53 9.60
C THR A 196 -13.30 -9.91 9.04
N LEU A 197 -12.34 -10.84 9.02
CA LEU A 197 -12.56 -12.22 8.58
C LEU A 197 -13.58 -12.95 9.45
N VAL A 198 -13.52 -12.79 10.78
CA VAL A 198 -14.50 -13.37 11.71
C VAL A 198 -15.90 -12.83 11.43
N ILE A 199 -16.06 -11.52 11.20
CA ILE A 199 -17.36 -10.93 10.86
C ILE A 199 -17.86 -11.50 9.53
N ILE A 200 -17.01 -11.56 8.49
CA ILE A 200 -17.39 -12.11 7.19
C ILE A 200 -17.82 -13.58 7.33
N TYR A 201 -17.04 -14.39 8.05
CA TYR A 201 -17.35 -15.80 8.28
C TYR A 201 -18.67 -15.97 9.03
N LYS A 202 -18.90 -15.26 10.14
CA LYS A 202 -20.18 -15.37 10.88
C LYS A 202 -21.39 -14.98 10.04
N ASN A 203 -21.23 -14.09 9.06
CA ASN A 203 -22.31 -13.63 8.19
C ASN A 203 -22.36 -14.34 6.82
N TYR A 204 -21.44 -15.28 6.52
CA TYR A 204 -21.37 -15.90 5.19
C TYR A 204 -22.64 -16.69 4.86
N LYS A 205 -23.25 -17.34 5.87
CA LYS A 205 -24.47 -18.14 5.70
C LYS A 205 -25.72 -17.32 5.34
N LEU A 206 -25.73 -16.02 5.66
CA LEU A 206 -26.89 -15.14 5.42
C LEU A 206 -26.87 -14.47 4.03
N LYS A 207 -25.72 -14.46 3.35
CA LYS A 207 -25.54 -13.82 2.04
C LYS A 207 -24.95 -14.84 1.07
N GLY A 208 -25.79 -15.74 0.56
CA GLY A 208 -25.45 -16.88 -0.32
C GLY A 208 -24.81 -16.55 -1.67
N ALA A 209 -24.22 -15.36 -1.84
CA ALA A 209 -23.45 -14.96 -3.01
C ALA A 209 -22.35 -13.95 -2.64
N LEU A 210 -21.77 -14.02 -1.44
CA LEU A 210 -20.64 -13.16 -1.10
C LEU A 210 -19.47 -13.51 -2.03
N ASP A 211 -19.03 -12.54 -2.84
CA ASP A 211 -17.89 -12.70 -3.74
C ASP A 211 -16.66 -13.19 -2.93
N LEU A 212 -16.28 -14.46 -3.12
CA LEU A 212 -15.09 -15.11 -2.51
C LEU A 212 -13.78 -14.34 -2.77
N ASN A 213 -13.81 -13.40 -3.72
CA ASN A 213 -12.72 -12.49 -4.03
C ASN A 213 -12.36 -11.56 -2.87
N LEU A 214 -13.29 -11.17 -1.99
CA LEU A 214 -12.99 -10.24 -0.89
C LEU A 214 -12.22 -10.93 0.25
N PRO A 215 -12.66 -12.08 0.82
CA PRO A 215 -11.91 -12.76 1.88
C PRO A 215 -10.52 -13.22 1.44
N LEU A 216 -10.40 -13.73 0.21
CA LEU A 216 -9.11 -14.18 -0.33
C LEU A 216 -8.07 -13.04 -0.36
N ARG A 217 -8.50 -11.83 -0.73
CA ARG A 217 -7.64 -10.64 -0.75
C ARG A 217 -7.22 -10.20 0.64
N VAL A 218 -8.15 -10.21 1.59
CA VAL A 218 -7.85 -9.88 2.99
C VAL A 218 -6.85 -10.88 3.57
N MET A 219 -7.01 -12.18 3.28
CA MET A 219 -6.04 -13.21 3.70
C MET A 219 -4.67 -13.02 3.05
N ALA A 220 -4.61 -12.72 1.74
CA ALA A 220 -3.35 -12.46 1.05
C ALA A 220 -2.62 -11.23 1.59
N PHE A 221 -3.35 -10.15 1.88
CA PHE A 221 -2.80 -8.94 2.48
C PHE A 221 -2.30 -9.21 3.91
N GLY A 222 -3.09 -9.91 4.73
CA GLY A 222 -2.69 -10.25 6.09
C GLY A 222 -1.50 -11.19 6.17
N LEU A 223 -1.42 -12.19 5.27
CA LEU A 223 -0.23 -13.04 5.17
C LEU A 223 1.03 -12.22 4.86
N TYR A 224 0.92 -11.26 3.95
CA TYR A 224 2.04 -10.35 3.63
C TYR A 224 2.42 -9.48 4.84
N VAL A 225 1.46 -8.96 5.59
CA VAL A 225 1.71 -8.19 6.82
C VAL A 225 2.42 -9.04 7.88
N VAL A 226 2.02 -10.29 8.08
CA VAL A 226 2.68 -11.21 9.04
C VAL A 226 4.12 -11.48 8.64
N ILE A 227 4.40 -11.68 7.34
CA ILE A 227 5.77 -11.81 6.83
C ILE A 227 6.57 -10.53 7.12
N ALA A 228 5.99 -9.35 6.88
CA ALA A 228 6.65 -8.07 7.15
C ALA A 228 6.96 -7.85 8.64
N ILE A 229 6.04 -8.21 9.55
CA ILE A 229 6.28 -8.16 11.01
C ILE A 229 7.44 -9.11 11.38
N SER A 230 7.42 -10.33 10.85
CA SER A 230 8.43 -11.35 11.14
C SER A 230 9.81 -10.88 10.70
N LEU A 231 9.92 -10.29 9.50
CA LEU A 231 11.17 -9.72 9.00
C LEU A 231 11.60 -8.46 9.74
N SER A 232 10.66 -7.66 10.24
CA SER A 232 10.98 -6.50 11.09
C SER A 232 11.61 -6.95 12.41
N LEU A 233 11.08 -7.99 13.04
CA LEU A 233 11.67 -8.60 14.24
C LEU A 233 13.05 -9.21 13.94
N LEU A 234 13.19 -9.92 12.82
CA LEU A 234 14.47 -10.47 12.37
C LEU A 234 15.49 -9.37 12.08
N SER A 235 15.09 -8.22 11.52
CA SER A 235 15.98 -7.09 11.27
C SER A 235 16.53 -6.46 12.55
N VAL A 236 15.79 -6.54 13.66
CA VAL A 236 16.26 -6.09 14.98
C VAL A 236 17.26 -7.09 15.56
N SER A 237 17.00 -8.39 15.41
CA SER A 237 17.88 -9.46 15.93
C SER A 237 19.11 -9.73 15.06
N SER A 238 19.04 -9.43 13.75
CA SER A 238 20.07 -9.78 12.75
C SER A 238 20.09 -8.72 11.63
N PRO A 239 20.71 -7.56 11.88
CA PRO A 239 20.63 -6.38 11.01
C PRO A 239 21.44 -6.49 9.71
N SER A 240 22.15 -7.59 9.47
CA SER A 240 23.04 -7.77 8.31
C SER A 240 22.33 -8.24 7.03
N SER A 241 21.05 -8.60 7.10
CA SER A 241 20.32 -9.18 5.96
C SER A 241 19.66 -8.12 5.07
N PRO A 242 19.83 -8.18 3.73
CA PRO A 242 19.12 -7.31 2.78
C PRO A 242 17.67 -7.74 2.51
N ILE A 243 17.23 -8.89 3.07
CA ILE A 243 15.90 -9.46 2.80
C ILE A 243 14.75 -8.53 3.23
N PRO A 244 14.76 -7.88 4.40
CA PRO A 244 13.68 -6.98 4.80
C PRO A 244 13.47 -5.84 3.79
N ASP A 245 14.55 -5.27 3.26
CA ASP A 245 14.48 -4.20 2.25
C ASP A 245 13.85 -4.68 0.94
N LEU A 246 14.18 -5.89 0.50
CA LEU A 246 13.57 -6.52 -0.69
C LEU A 246 12.08 -6.81 -0.50
N VAL A 247 11.69 -7.30 0.69
CA VAL A 247 10.28 -7.57 0.97
C VAL A 247 9.49 -6.27 1.02
N ILE A 248 10.01 -5.22 1.66
CA ILE A 248 9.37 -3.89 1.65
C ILE A 248 9.25 -3.36 0.22
N ALA A 249 10.28 -3.50 -0.63
CA ALA A 249 10.22 -3.11 -2.04
C ALA A 249 9.11 -3.86 -2.81
N SER A 250 8.82 -5.12 -2.45
CA SER A 250 7.75 -5.90 -3.08
C SER A 250 6.32 -5.49 -2.69
N ALA A 251 6.15 -4.68 -1.64
CA ALA A 251 4.84 -4.27 -1.10
C ALA A 251 3.92 -3.67 -2.17
N ALA A 252 4.45 -2.74 -2.96
CA ALA A 252 3.69 -2.05 -4.00
C ALA A 252 3.21 -3.03 -5.09
N THR A 253 4.04 -4.02 -5.42
CA THR A 253 3.66 -5.11 -6.34
C THR A 253 2.53 -5.95 -5.76
N VAL A 254 2.60 -6.31 -4.48
CA VAL A 254 1.52 -7.05 -3.80
C VAL A 254 0.21 -6.25 -3.80
N ILE A 255 0.26 -4.93 -3.58
CA ILE A 255 -0.91 -4.05 -3.67
C ILE A 255 -1.52 -4.08 -5.08
N ILE A 256 -0.70 -4.00 -6.13
CA ILE A 256 -1.19 -4.12 -7.51
C ILE A 256 -1.83 -5.49 -7.76
N LEU A 257 -1.24 -6.57 -7.27
CA LEU A 257 -1.79 -7.91 -7.45
C LEU A 257 -3.11 -8.10 -6.70
N ILE A 258 -3.22 -7.60 -5.47
CA ILE A 258 -4.42 -7.74 -4.65
C ILE A 258 -5.55 -6.86 -5.19
N PHE A 259 -5.28 -5.58 -5.46
CA PHE A 259 -6.31 -4.61 -5.82
C PHE A 259 -6.44 -4.37 -7.33
N GLY A 260 -5.37 -4.48 -8.09
CA GLY A 260 -5.42 -4.35 -9.56
C GLY A 260 -6.11 -5.52 -10.25
N THR A 261 -6.15 -6.71 -9.64
CA THR A 261 -6.87 -7.89 -10.17
C THR A 261 -8.38 -7.86 -9.93
N GLN A 262 -8.92 -6.74 -9.44
CA GLN A 262 -10.37 -6.60 -9.27
C GLN A 262 -11.07 -6.58 -10.63
N ARG A 263 -12.18 -7.33 -10.75
CA ARG A 263 -12.89 -7.52 -12.02
C ARG A 263 -13.35 -6.20 -12.65
N ASP A 264 -13.73 -5.23 -11.82
CA ASP A 264 -14.09 -3.87 -12.23
C ASP A 264 -12.88 -3.11 -12.82
N ILE A 265 -11.71 -3.20 -12.19
CA ILE A 265 -10.47 -2.61 -12.70
C ILE A 265 -10.01 -3.30 -13.98
N LEU A 266 -10.03 -4.64 -14.03
CA LEU A 266 -9.67 -5.39 -15.24
C LEU A 266 -10.63 -5.08 -16.41
N ARG A 267 -11.93 -4.92 -16.15
CA ARG A 267 -12.89 -4.48 -17.17
C ARG A 267 -12.64 -3.05 -17.62
N ALA A 268 -12.27 -2.16 -16.70
CA ALA A 268 -11.91 -0.78 -17.02
C ALA A 268 -10.65 -0.68 -17.89
N LEU A 269 -9.63 -1.49 -17.59
CA LEU A 269 -8.39 -1.58 -18.38
C LEU A 269 -8.62 -2.27 -19.73
N CYS A 270 -9.48 -3.28 -19.76
CA CYS A 270 -9.88 -3.99 -20.98
C CYS A 270 -11.08 -3.34 -21.68
N PHE A 271 -11.12 -2.00 -21.77
CA PHE A 271 -12.25 -1.26 -22.37
C PHE A 271 -12.58 -1.67 -23.81
N TRP A 272 -11.60 -2.23 -24.52
CA TRP A 272 -11.69 -2.82 -25.86
C TRP A 272 -12.55 -4.09 -25.93
N ARG A 273 -12.71 -4.82 -24.82
CA ARG A 273 -13.44 -6.09 -24.80
C ARG A 273 -14.93 -5.81 -24.61
N LYS A 274 -15.72 -5.93 -25.69
CA LYS A 274 -17.17 -5.77 -25.65
C LYS A 274 -17.79 -6.72 -24.60
N ASP A 275 -18.56 -6.17 -23.66
CA ASP A 275 -19.26 -6.96 -22.64
C ASP A 275 -20.29 -7.89 -23.32
N PRO A 276 -20.17 -9.23 -23.17
CA PRO A 276 -21.16 -10.16 -23.71
C PRO A 276 -22.55 -9.98 -23.06
N ALA A 277 -22.61 -9.37 -21.88
CA ALA A 277 -23.87 -9.08 -21.17
C ALA A 277 -24.75 -8.05 -21.88
N LEU A 278 -24.19 -7.13 -22.66
CA LEU A 278 -24.98 -6.17 -23.45
C LEU A 278 -25.67 -6.82 -24.66
N LYS A 279 -25.14 -7.95 -25.17
CA LYS A 279 -25.81 -8.70 -26.24
C LYS A 279 -27.05 -9.47 -25.77
N PHE A 280 -27.08 -9.90 -24.50
CA PHE A 280 -28.20 -10.71 -24.00
C PHE A 280 -29.48 -9.89 -23.75
N ASN A 281 -29.36 -8.64 -23.30
CA ASN A 281 -30.51 -7.76 -23.11
C ASN A 281 -31.07 -7.21 -24.44
N ALA A 282 -30.25 -7.15 -25.50
CA ALA A 282 -30.71 -6.77 -26.84
C ALA A 282 -31.51 -7.88 -27.55
N LEU A 283 -31.36 -9.15 -27.13
CA LEU A 283 -32.11 -10.29 -27.68
C LEU A 283 -33.36 -10.66 -26.86
N GLY A 284 -33.52 -10.08 -25.66
CA GLY A 284 -34.71 -10.29 -24.80
C GLY A 284 -35.86 -9.31 -25.03
N SER A 285 -35.66 -8.26 -25.83
CA SER A 285 -36.70 -7.29 -26.19
C SER A 285 -37.35 -7.65 -27.53
N SER A 286 -37.93 -8.85 -27.61
CA SER A 286 -38.95 -9.11 -28.63
C SER A 286 -40.21 -8.34 -28.24
N PRO A 287 -40.72 -7.41 -29.06
CA PRO A 287 -41.97 -6.74 -28.77
C PRO A 287 -43.09 -7.79 -28.83
N ARG A 288 -43.65 -8.15 -27.67
CA ARG A 288 -44.98 -8.76 -27.62
C ARG A 288 -45.95 -7.71 -28.15
N VAL A 289 -46.24 -7.79 -29.45
CA VAL A 289 -47.44 -7.22 -30.05
C VAL A 289 -48.61 -8.00 -29.47
N GLY A 290 -49.06 -7.56 -28.29
CA GLY A 290 -50.31 -8.01 -27.68
C GLY A 290 -51.47 -7.34 -28.40
N GLY A 291 -52.14 -8.11 -29.24
CA GLY A 291 -53.41 -7.72 -29.85
C GLY A 291 -54.52 -7.58 -28.81
N VAL A 292 -55.42 -6.65 -29.13
CA VAL A 292 -56.89 -6.73 -29.05
C VAL A 292 -57.47 -7.25 -27.72
N ASN A 293 -58.19 -6.37 -27.01
CA ASN A 293 -59.58 -6.70 -26.69
C ASN A 293 -60.47 -5.47 -26.51
N ASN A 294 -61.52 -5.45 -27.33
CA ASN A 294 -62.77 -4.73 -27.18
C ASN A 294 -63.38 -4.98 -25.79
N SER A 295 -63.98 -3.95 -25.20
CA SER A 295 -65.24 -4.09 -24.48
C SER A 295 -66.00 -2.76 -24.49
N LYS A 296 -67.15 -2.80 -25.16
CA LYS A 296 -68.34 -1.96 -24.92
C LYS A 296 -68.66 -1.98 -23.42
N VAL A 297 -69.12 -0.92 -22.78
CA VAL A 297 -70.48 -0.33 -22.83
C VAL A 297 -70.39 1.05 -22.18
#